data_AF-A0A2E6Z688-F1
#
_entry.id   AF-A0A2E6Z688-F1
#
_cell.length_a   1.000
_cell.length_b   1.000
_cell.length_c   1.000
_cell.angle_alpha   90.00
_cell.angle_beta   90.00
_cell.angle_gamma   90.00
#
_symmetry.space_group_name_H-M   'P 1'
#
loop_
_entity.id
_entity.type
_entity.pdbx_description
1 polymer ?
#
loop_
_entity_poly.entity_id
_entity_poly.type
_entity_poly.pdbx_seq_one_letter_code
_entity_poly.pdbx_strand_id
1 'polypeptide(L)'
;MEKPTSYKSVAQQRKTKLRLTIIILTMVALCAVAWLKGLSSEKAARLIASHQVAQATVLSLQHNQIKAGKTDEQDYKNIYSLQYQFTVNGESYQKTLLLSAYDYESLQGIEQIEIWYSPGNPEHNSIEKDLKTKARSSSFTWRLISAALFVIPAMLFLFKFVAFFYIREPKGTLPTGFYTDNSWLDIEDNCLAEIDNNTLRVAKFDKKKVDKVQALYQSNTAFSEIVSAVKAEETLIPLTKVTLLESKHYKDEISLEWLDGETEHDIRVQFLSVAAKEHALARISNLLPGALAHRITPKTRVQSALAGAIGVIIGTLVIAAAILYQFSGKNLDIVLFALGCLIIYFALPSMIARLIDPTVVTSWSTETAS
;
A
#
# COMPACT_ATOMS: atom_id res chain seq x y z
N MET A 1 -43.33 0.14 -5.22
CA MET A 1 -42.18 1.07 -5.38
C MET A 1 -40.92 0.23 -5.37
N GLU A 2 -40.39 -0.06 -6.55
CA GLU A 2 -39.05 -0.66 -6.66
C GLU A 2 -38.03 0.34 -6.10
N LYS A 3 -37.12 -0.12 -5.23
CA LYS A 3 -35.99 0.72 -4.81
C LYS A 3 -35.24 1.12 -6.08
N PRO A 4 -35.04 2.42 -6.37
CA PRO A 4 -34.19 2.79 -7.49
C PRO A 4 -32.83 2.16 -7.27
N THR A 5 -32.43 1.27 -8.17
CA THR A 5 -31.12 0.66 -8.15
C THR A 5 -30.11 1.76 -8.46
N SER A 6 -29.47 2.30 -7.42
CA SER A 6 -28.39 3.28 -7.59
C SER A 6 -27.30 2.67 -8.48
N TYR A 7 -27.00 3.34 -9.58
CA TYR A 7 -25.97 2.92 -10.52
C TYR A 7 -24.62 3.04 -9.82
N LYS A 8 -23.91 1.92 -9.69
CA LYS A 8 -22.54 1.90 -9.17
C LYS A 8 -21.57 2.06 -10.32
N SER A 9 -20.60 2.96 -10.16
CA SER A 9 -19.52 3.13 -11.12
C SER A 9 -18.72 1.81 -11.28
N VAL A 10 -18.05 1.64 -12.42
CA VAL A 10 -17.23 0.44 -12.66
C VAL A 10 -16.13 0.34 -11.59
N ALA A 11 -15.55 1.48 -11.20
CA ALA A 11 -14.61 1.57 -10.09
C ALA A 11 -15.20 1.08 -8.77
N GLN A 12 -16.40 1.54 -8.38
CA GLN A 12 -17.08 1.09 -7.16
C GLN A 12 -17.34 -0.43 -7.16
N GLN A 13 -17.75 -0.98 -8.30
CA GLN A 13 -18.01 -2.42 -8.45
C GLN A 13 -16.71 -3.24 -8.31
N ARG A 14 -15.66 -2.84 -9.02
CA ARG A 14 -14.34 -3.50 -8.98
C ARG A 14 -13.69 -3.39 -7.60
N LYS A 15 -13.80 -2.25 -6.94
CA LYS A 15 -13.30 -2.01 -5.57
C LYS A 15 -13.97 -2.93 -4.56
N THR A 16 -15.29 -3.11 -4.67
CA THR A 16 -16.03 -4.03 -3.81
C THR A 16 -15.59 -5.49 -4.02
N LYS A 17 -15.50 -5.94 -5.27
CA LYS A 17 -15.01 -7.29 -5.61
C LYS A 17 -13.58 -7.54 -5.11
N LEU A 18 -12.69 -6.56 -5.30
CA LEU A 18 -11.31 -6.66 -4.86
C LEU A 18 -11.19 -6.70 -3.33
N ARG A 19 -11.96 -5.88 -2.60
CA ARG A 19 -12.01 -5.93 -1.13
C ARG A 19 -12.38 -7.32 -0.64
N LEU A 20 -13.44 -7.90 -1.20
CA LEU A 20 -13.92 -9.23 -0.82
C LEU A 20 -12.86 -10.30 -1.12
N THR A 21 -12.21 -10.22 -2.29
CA THR A 21 -11.13 -11.15 -2.67
C THR A 21 -9.96 -11.08 -1.69
N ILE A 22 -9.51 -9.88 -1.33
CA ILE A 22 -8.40 -9.71 -0.38
C ILE A 22 -8.77 -10.19 1.02
N ILE A 23 -10.01 -9.95 1.48
CA ILE A 23 -10.47 -10.45 2.79
C ILE A 23 -10.37 -11.98 2.84
N ILE A 24 -10.86 -12.66 1.79
CA ILE A 24 -10.79 -14.13 1.69
C ILE A 24 -9.33 -14.59 1.65
N LEU A 25 -8.49 -13.97 0.81
CA LEU A 25 -7.07 -14.29 0.70
C LEU A 25 -6.33 -14.10 2.04
N THR A 26 -6.68 -13.04 2.78
CA THR A 26 -6.12 -12.74 4.10
C THR A 26 -6.45 -13.85 5.09
N MET A 27 -7.72 -14.30 5.14
CA MET A 27 -8.12 -15.39 6.03
C MET A 27 -7.37 -16.69 5.68
N VAL A 28 -7.28 -17.04 4.40
CA VAL A 28 -6.54 -18.22 3.94
C VAL A 28 -5.06 -18.14 4.33
N ALA A 29 -4.40 -17.00 4.10
CA ALA A 29 -3.00 -16.80 4.44
C ALA A 29 -2.74 -16.85 5.95
N LEU A 30 -3.63 -16.26 6.76
CA LEU A 30 -3.55 -16.33 8.23
C LEU A 30 -3.62 -17.78 8.72
N CYS A 31 -4.59 -18.54 8.22
CA CYS A 31 -4.74 -19.95 8.56
C CYS A 31 -3.52 -20.77 8.13
N ALA A 32 -2.99 -20.55 6.91
CA ALA A 32 -1.82 -21.27 6.41
C ALA A 32 -0.57 -21.00 7.26
N VAL A 33 -0.27 -19.73 7.57
CA VAL A 33 0.88 -19.37 8.42
C VAL A 33 0.71 -19.90 9.85
N ALA A 34 -0.49 -19.81 10.42
CA ALA A 34 -0.77 -20.34 11.75
C ALA A 34 -0.68 -21.88 11.80
N TRP A 35 -1.06 -22.57 10.73
CA TRP A 35 -0.92 -24.03 10.60
C TRP A 35 0.55 -24.45 10.49
N LEU A 36 1.33 -23.79 9.62
CA LEU A 36 2.75 -24.07 9.45
C LEU A 36 3.55 -23.89 10.75
N LYS A 37 3.30 -22.80 11.49
CA LYS A 37 3.87 -22.61 12.83
C LYS A 37 3.41 -23.68 13.84
N GLY A 38 2.23 -24.26 13.62
CA GLY A 38 1.70 -25.32 14.46
C GLY A 38 2.44 -26.62 14.37
N LEU A 39 2.92 -26.99 13.18
CA LEU A 39 3.72 -28.20 12.98
C LEU A 39 4.97 -28.23 13.86
N SER A 40 5.69 -27.10 13.99
CA SER A 40 6.85 -27.02 14.88
C SER A 40 6.48 -27.09 16.36
N SER A 41 5.33 -26.53 16.74
CA SER A 41 4.88 -26.49 18.13
C SER A 41 4.35 -27.84 18.60
N GLU A 42 3.61 -28.55 17.75
CA GLU A 42 3.14 -29.91 18.02
C GLU A 42 4.30 -30.90 18.14
N LYS A 43 5.32 -30.79 17.28
CA LYS A 43 6.55 -31.59 17.41
C LYS A 43 7.24 -31.36 18.75
N ALA A 44 7.35 -30.09 19.17
CA ALA A 44 7.92 -29.76 20.48
C ALA A 44 7.05 -30.27 21.65
N ALA A 45 5.72 -30.14 21.57
CA ALA A 45 4.81 -30.61 22.60
C ALA A 45 4.79 -32.15 22.74
N ARG A 46 4.82 -32.88 21.62
CA ARG A 46 4.95 -34.35 21.63
C ARG A 46 6.27 -34.79 22.23
N LEU A 47 7.36 -34.10 21.90
CA LEU A 47 8.66 -34.36 22.48
C LEU A 47 8.63 -34.11 24.00
N ILE A 48 8.09 -32.99 24.47
CA ILE A 48 7.91 -32.74 25.92
C ILE A 48 7.08 -33.85 26.59
N ALA A 49 6.03 -34.37 25.95
CA ALA A 49 5.18 -35.40 26.54
C ALA A 49 5.84 -36.80 26.60
N SER A 50 6.83 -37.09 25.75
CA SER A 50 7.41 -38.43 25.57
C SER A 50 8.93 -38.46 25.66
N HIS A 51 9.57 -37.38 26.11
CA HIS A 51 11.02 -37.25 26.10
C HIS A 51 11.70 -38.28 26.99
N GLN A 52 12.91 -38.65 26.57
CA GLN A 52 13.93 -39.17 27.46
C GLN A 52 15.02 -38.11 27.63
N VAL A 53 15.75 -38.24 28.73
CA VAL A 53 16.81 -37.33 29.12
C VAL A 53 18.15 -37.98 28.86
N ALA A 54 19.08 -37.23 28.28
CA ALA A 54 20.49 -37.60 28.19
C ALA A 54 21.35 -36.41 28.62
N GLN A 55 22.53 -36.72 29.17
CA GLN A 55 23.56 -35.71 29.39
C GLN A 55 24.35 -35.55 28.10
N ALA A 56 24.39 -34.34 27.57
CA ALA A 56 25.19 -33.99 26.41
C ALA A 56 26.44 -33.24 26.86
N THR A 57 27.59 -33.61 26.30
CA THR A 57 28.82 -32.86 26.44
C THR A 57 28.79 -31.64 25.51
N VAL A 58 29.08 -30.47 26.07
CA VAL A 58 29.24 -29.24 25.30
C VAL A 58 30.55 -29.32 24.54
N LEU A 59 30.47 -29.37 23.21
CA LEU A 59 31.65 -29.42 22.34
C LEU A 59 32.19 -28.04 22.06
N SER A 60 31.30 -27.08 21.80
CA SER A 60 31.69 -25.69 21.62
C SER A 60 30.54 -24.74 21.92
N LEU A 61 30.89 -23.60 22.50
CA LEU A 61 30.01 -22.46 22.68
C LEU A 61 30.64 -21.30 21.90
N GLN A 62 30.05 -20.97 20.75
CA GLN A 62 30.65 -20.04 19.79
C GLN A 62 29.88 -18.73 19.76
N HIS A 63 30.63 -17.64 19.89
CA HIS A 63 30.19 -16.30 19.53
C HIS A 63 30.93 -15.90 18.26
N ASN A 64 30.21 -15.93 17.14
CA ASN A 64 30.75 -15.54 15.84
C ASN A 64 30.24 -14.15 15.48
N GLN A 65 31.15 -13.30 15.03
CA GLN A 65 30.82 -12.02 14.41
C GLN A 65 30.86 -12.17 12.90
N ILE A 66 29.70 -12.13 12.27
CA ILE A 66 29.62 -12.16 10.81
C ILE A 66 29.61 -10.72 10.31
N LYS A 67 30.60 -10.36 9.48
CA LYS A 67 30.69 -9.03 8.87
C LYS A 67 29.47 -8.78 7.99
N ALA A 68 28.87 -7.62 8.19
CA ALA A 68 27.70 -7.15 7.47
C ALA A 68 28.02 -6.68 6.05
N GLY A 69 28.43 -7.59 5.17
CA GLY A 69 28.73 -7.25 3.78
C GLY A 69 30.01 -6.42 3.57
N LYS A 70 30.21 -5.97 2.32
CA LYS A 70 31.47 -5.44 1.76
C LYS A 70 31.69 -3.93 1.92
N THR A 71 30.84 -3.21 2.64
CA THR A 71 30.99 -1.76 2.84
C THR A 71 31.82 -1.45 4.08
N ASP A 72 32.66 -0.41 3.98
CA ASP A 72 33.88 -0.22 4.77
C ASP A 72 33.71 0.36 6.18
N GLU A 73 32.57 0.08 6.83
CA GLU A 73 32.39 0.41 8.26
C GLU A 73 31.88 -0.80 9.05
N GLN A 74 32.32 -0.87 10.30
CA GLN A 74 32.35 -2.02 11.20
C GLN A 74 30.97 -2.47 11.72
N ASP A 75 30.04 -2.86 10.85
CA ASP A 75 28.83 -3.56 11.29
C ASP A 75 29.11 -5.07 11.40
N TYR A 76 29.12 -5.58 12.63
CA TYR A 76 29.31 -7.00 12.94
C TYR A 76 28.05 -7.57 13.58
N LYS A 77 27.52 -8.65 13.00
CA LYS A 77 26.38 -9.37 13.57
C LYS A 77 26.87 -10.46 14.52
N ASN A 78 26.45 -10.38 15.77
CA ASN A 78 26.72 -11.40 16.78
C ASN A 78 25.79 -12.60 16.58
N ILE A 79 26.36 -13.78 16.34
CA ILE A 79 25.65 -15.06 16.31
C ILE A 79 26.17 -15.91 17.45
N TYR A 80 25.25 -16.37 18.29
CA TYR A 80 25.54 -17.24 19.42
C TYR A 80 25.04 -18.65 19.11
N SER A 81 25.92 -19.65 19.25
CA SER A 81 25.57 -21.03 18.97
C SER A 81 26.21 -22.00 19.96
N LEU A 82 25.50 -23.08 20.22
CA LEU A 82 25.91 -24.18 21.08
C LEU A 82 25.99 -25.44 20.26
N GLN A 83 27.15 -26.08 20.27
CA GLN A 83 27.37 -27.39 19.68
C GLN A 83 27.54 -28.39 20.82
N TYR A 84 26.73 -29.45 20.80
CA TYR A 84 26.77 -30.49 21.82
C TYR A 84 26.72 -31.88 21.19
N GLN A 85 27.20 -32.86 21.95
CA GLN A 85 27.16 -34.26 21.58
C GLN A 85 26.67 -35.11 22.75
N PHE A 86 25.89 -36.13 22.44
CA PHE A 86 25.40 -37.09 23.43
C PHE A 86 25.37 -38.48 22.81
N THR A 87 25.38 -39.50 23.68
CA THR A 87 25.37 -40.90 23.24
C THR A 87 24.10 -41.60 23.74
N VAL A 88 23.40 -42.29 22.84
CA VAL A 88 22.25 -43.13 23.16
C VAL A 88 22.48 -44.49 22.50
N ASN A 89 22.36 -45.58 23.27
CA ASN A 89 22.53 -46.96 22.77
C ASN A 89 23.84 -47.22 21.99
N GLY A 90 24.93 -46.52 22.35
CA GLY A 90 26.23 -46.66 21.68
C GLY A 90 26.43 -45.80 20.43
N GLU A 91 25.40 -45.07 19.98
CA GLU A 91 25.49 -44.11 18.87
C GLU A 91 25.63 -42.68 19.39
N SER A 92 26.57 -41.93 18.80
CA SER A 92 26.79 -40.52 19.12
C SER A 92 26.02 -39.61 18.17
N TYR A 93 25.29 -38.66 18.76
CA TYR A 93 24.50 -37.66 18.06
C TYR A 93 25.07 -36.28 18.37
N GLN A 94 25.23 -35.46 17.34
CA GLN A 94 25.77 -34.10 17.45
C GLN A 94 24.80 -33.11 16.84
N LYS A 95 24.61 -31.97 17.52
CA LYS A 95 23.71 -30.91 17.03
C LYS A 95 24.24 -29.53 17.37
N THR A 96 23.95 -28.60 16.48
CA THR A 96 24.17 -27.17 16.70
C THR A 96 22.82 -26.49 16.95
N LEU A 97 22.74 -25.73 18.03
CA LEU A 97 21.58 -24.95 18.43
C LEU A 97 21.93 -23.45 18.40
N LEU A 98 21.07 -22.63 17.80
CA LEU A 98 21.19 -21.18 17.85
C LEU A 98 20.63 -20.65 19.17
N LEU A 99 21.37 -19.76 19.81
CA LEU A 99 21.06 -19.21 21.13
C LEU A 99 20.76 -17.71 21.07
N SER A 100 20.02 -17.23 22.07
CA SER A 100 20.01 -15.81 22.40
C SER A 100 21.30 -15.41 23.11
N ALA A 101 21.63 -14.12 23.14
CA ALA A 101 22.79 -13.61 23.89
C ALA A 101 22.73 -14.00 25.38
N TYR A 102 21.53 -13.93 25.98
CA TYR A 102 21.31 -14.32 27.36
C TYR A 102 21.55 -15.81 27.60
N ASP A 103 21.07 -16.67 26.70
CA ASP A 103 21.27 -18.13 26.83
C ASP A 103 22.74 -18.50 26.68
N TYR A 104 23.45 -17.82 25.78
CA TYR A 104 24.89 -17.99 25.60
C TYR A 104 25.66 -17.66 26.88
N GLU A 105 25.39 -16.51 27.50
CA GLU A 105 26.03 -16.13 28.76
C GLU A 105 25.74 -17.13 29.87
N SER A 106 24.49 -17.63 29.95
CA SER A 106 24.09 -18.60 30.98
C SER A 106 24.74 -19.99 30.84
N LEU A 107 25.30 -20.31 29.67
CA LEU A 107 25.94 -21.59 29.36
C LEU A 107 27.47 -21.52 29.42
N GLN A 108 28.05 -20.36 29.72
CA GLN A 108 29.50 -20.23 29.85
C GLN A 108 30.03 -21.07 31.03
N GLY A 109 31.08 -21.86 30.76
CA GLY A 109 31.70 -22.73 31.76
C GLY A 109 30.91 -24.00 32.10
N ILE A 110 29.80 -24.27 31.40
CA ILE A 110 29.02 -25.49 31.55
C ILE A 110 29.53 -26.54 30.57
N GLU A 111 30.08 -27.65 31.09
CA GLU A 111 30.62 -28.75 30.27
C GLU A 111 29.57 -29.78 29.86
N GLN A 112 28.47 -29.87 30.62
CA GLN A 112 27.39 -30.82 30.40
C GLN A 112 26.04 -30.14 30.49
N ILE A 113 25.18 -30.43 29.51
CA ILE A 113 23.83 -29.90 29.45
C ILE A 113 22.83 -31.05 29.36
N GLU A 114 21.69 -30.84 29.99
CA GLU A 114 20.57 -31.76 29.85
C GLU A 114 19.88 -31.54 28.50
N ILE A 115 19.70 -32.63 27.75
CA ILE A 115 18.97 -32.61 26.50
C ILE A 115 17.78 -33.57 26.56
N TRP A 116 16.70 -33.17 25.90
CA TRP A 116 15.50 -33.96 25.79
C TRP A 116 15.41 -34.49 24.36
N TYR A 117 15.24 -35.81 24.20
CA TYR A 117 15.19 -36.48 22.91
C TYR A 117 13.99 -37.44 22.81
N SER A 118 13.56 -37.73 21.58
CA SER A 118 12.45 -38.64 21.31
C SER A 118 12.92 -40.10 21.42
N PRO A 119 12.23 -40.97 22.19
CA PRO A 119 12.50 -42.40 22.18
C PRO A 119 12.37 -42.95 20.75
N GLY A 120 13.38 -43.69 20.30
CA GLY A 120 13.44 -44.25 18.93
C GLY A 120 13.82 -43.26 17.81
N ASN A 121 13.99 -41.96 18.11
CA ASN A 121 14.56 -41.00 17.17
C ASN A 121 15.38 -39.92 17.90
N PRO A 122 16.62 -40.26 18.33
CA PRO A 122 17.46 -39.34 19.09
C PRO A 122 17.85 -38.07 18.33
N GLU A 123 17.84 -38.05 16.99
CA GLU A 123 18.10 -36.84 16.18
C GLU A 123 17.12 -35.69 16.47
N HIS A 124 15.91 -36.04 16.92
CA HIS A 124 14.93 -35.10 17.42
C HIS A 124 15.19 -34.76 18.89
N ASN A 125 16.24 -33.97 19.11
CA ASN A 125 16.64 -33.47 20.43
C ASN A 125 16.65 -31.94 20.50
N SER A 126 16.47 -31.39 21.70
CA SER A 126 16.78 -29.99 22.02
C SER A 126 16.86 -29.79 23.54
N ILE A 127 17.26 -28.61 23.97
CA ILE A 127 17.23 -28.22 25.39
C ILE A 127 15.79 -27.89 25.83
N GLU A 128 15.49 -28.16 27.10
CA GLU A 128 14.15 -27.95 27.69
C GLU A 128 13.59 -26.55 27.40
N LYS A 129 14.40 -25.50 27.57
CA LYS A 129 13.98 -24.11 27.39
C LYS A 129 13.50 -23.82 25.96
N ASP A 130 14.21 -24.32 24.96
CA ASP A 130 13.85 -24.16 23.54
C ASP A 130 12.56 -24.94 23.22
N LEU A 131 12.42 -26.16 23.74
CA LEU A 131 11.20 -26.96 23.59
C LEU A 131 9.99 -26.29 24.25
N LYS A 132 10.12 -25.81 25.49
CA LYS A 132 9.06 -25.08 26.19
C LYS A 132 8.68 -23.80 25.45
N THR A 133 9.65 -23.09 24.87
CA THR A 133 9.37 -21.88 24.08
C THR A 133 8.60 -22.22 22.80
N LYS A 134 9.01 -23.26 22.07
CA LYS A 134 8.31 -23.77 20.89
C LYS A 134 6.92 -24.32 21.24
N ALA A 135 6.77 -25.01 22.37
CA ALA A 135 5.50 -25.55 22.84
C ALA A 135 4.54 -24.47 23.40
N ARG A 136 5.04 -23.36 23.95
CA ARG A 136 4.20 -22.20 24.35
C ARG A 136 3.51 -21.55 23.15
N SER A 137 4.04 -21.74 21.94
CA SER A 137 3.36 -21.34 20.69
C SER A 137 2.29 -22.33 20.20
N SER A 138 1.84 -23.26 21.05
CA SER A 138 0.90 -24.35 20.68
C SER A 138 -0.53 -23.88 20.50
N SER A 139 -0.95 -22.81 21.16
CA SER A 139 -2.30 -22.26 20.98
C SER A 139 -2.44 -21.72 19.56
N PHE A 140 -3.38 -22.31 18.80
CA PHE A 140 -3.71 -21.87 17.45
C PHE A 140 -4.06 -20.37 17.40
N THR A 141 -4.76 -19.88 18.42
CA THR A 141 -5.11 -18.45 18.57
C THR A 141 -3.88 -17.56 18.67
N TRP A 142 -2.87 -17.97 19.44
CA TRP A 142 -1.62 -17.21 19.55
C TRP A 142 -0.85 -17.20 18.22
N ARG A 143 -0.85 -18.33 17.50
CA ARG A 143 -0.23 -18.42 16.17
C ARG A 143 -0.93 -17.49 15.17
N LEU A 144 -2.26 -17.44 15.19
CA LEU A 144 -3.06 -16.51 14.38
C LEU A 144 -2.73 -15.04 14.69
N ILE A 145 -2.70 -14.65 15.96
CA ILE A 145 -2.34 -13.27 16.36
C ILE A 145 -0.93 -12.93 15.86
N SER A 146 0.03 -13.84 16.04
CA SER A 146 1.40 -13.64 15.57
C SER A 146 1.50 -13.54 14.05
N ALA A 147 0.64 -14.26 13.31
CA ALA A 147 0.59 -14.20 11.85
C ALA A 147 -0.08 -12.90 11.37
N ALA A 148 -1.11 -12.43 12.08
CA ALA A 148 -1.84 -11.21 11.77
C ALA A 148 -0.96 -9.97 11.71
N LEU A 149 0.05 -9.89 12.57
CA LEU A 149 1.04 -8.81 12.56
C LEU A 149 1.77 -8.65 11.23
N PHE A 150 1.88 -9.71 10.42
CA PHE A 150 2.60 -9.69 9.13
C PHE A 150 1.65 -9.81 7.93
N VAL A 151 0.67 -10.72 8.02
CA VAL A 151 -0.24 -11.02 6.91
C VAL A 151 -1.19 -9.85 6.63
N ILE A 152 -1.72 -9.18 7.66
CA ILE A 152 -2.67 -8.07 7.46
C ILE A 152 -1.98 -6.89 6.73
N PRO A 153 -0.80 -6.38 7.17
CA PRO A 153 -0.09 -5.35 6.42
C PRO A 153 0.24 -5.75 4.97
N ALA A 154 0.71 -6.99 4.75
CA ALA A 154 1.03 -7.49 3.41
C ALA A 154 -0.21 -7.57 2.51
N MET A 155 -1.37 -7.96 3.06
CA MET A 155 -2.63 -8.03 2.31
C MET A 155 -3.23 -6.65 2.05
N LEU A 156 -3.09 -5.70 2.97
CA LEU A 156 -3.44 -4.30 2.72
C LEU A 156 -2.55 -3.70 1.62
N PHE A 157 -1.27 -4.04 1.59
CA PHE A 157 -0.37 -3.70 0.49
C PHE A 157 -0.85 -4.30 -0.83
N LEU A 158 -1.15 -5.60 -0.86
CA LEU A 158 -1.65 -6.26 -2.07
C LEU A 158 -3.00 -5.68 -2.53
N PHE A 159 -3.91 -5.34 -1.61
CA PHE A 159 -5.16 -4.67 -1.94
C PHE A 159 -4.90 -3.35 -2.65
N LYS A 160 -4.04 -2.51 -2.07
CA LYS A 160 -3.68 -1.23 -2.68
C LYS A 160 -3.02 -1.45 -4.04
N PHE A 161 -2.12 -2.43 -4.14
CA PHE A 161 -1.42 -2.81 -5.38
C PHE A 161 -2.38 -3.12 -6.52
N VAL A 162 -3.26 -4.08 -6.30
CA VAL A 162 -4.23 -4.49 -7.32
C VAL A 162 -5.24 -3.37 -7.57
N ALA A 163 -5.63 -2.62 -6.53
CA ALA A 163 -6.57 -1.51 -6.64
C ALA A 163 -6.11 -0.45 -7.64
N PHE A 164 -4.84 -0.06 -7.58
CA PHE A 164 -4.28 0.99 -8.43
C PHE A 164 -4.38 0.69 -9.94
N PHE A 165 -4.24 -0.59 -10.33
CA PHE A 165 -4.35 -1.02 -11.72
C PHE A 165 -5.77 -1.40 -12.13
N TYR A 166 -6.50 -2.05 -11.23
CA TYR A 166 -7.77 -2.71 -11.56
C TYR A 166 -9.00 -1.81 -11.38
N ILE A 167 -8.99 -0.90 -10.39
CA ILE A 167 -10.17 -0.09 -10.04
C ILE A 167 -10.43 1.05 -11.01
N ARG A 168 -9.44 1.47 -11.81
CA ARG A 168 -9.60 2.62 -12.71
C ARG A 168 -10.80 2.44 -13.65
N GLU A 169 -11.59 3.51 -13.79
CA GLU A 169 -12.62 3.60 -14.81
C GLU A 169 -11.99 3.35 -16.20
N PRO A 170 -12.64 2.57 -17.07
CA PRO A 170 -12.16 2.37 -18.43
C PRO A 170 -11.96 3.72 -19.13
N LYS A 171 -10.79 3.89 -19.75
CA LYS A 171 -10.47 5.09 -20.52
C LYS A 171 -11.45 5.21 -21.70
N GLY A 172 -11.98 6.41 -21.92
CA GLY A 172 -12.77 6.74 -23.12
C GLY A 172 -14.28 6.49 -23.03
N THR A 173 -14.82 6.08 -21.88
CA THR A 173 -16.27 5.93 -21.69
C THR A 173 -16.79 6.87 -20.61
N LEU A 174 -17.85 7.60 -20.91
CA LEU A 174 -18.52 8.45 -19.91
C LEU A 174 -19.24 7.57 -18.86
N PRO A 175 -19.05 7.83 -17.56
CA PRO A 175 -19.59 6.98 -16.49
C PRO A 175 -21.10 7.21 -16.35
N THR A 176 -21.90 6.24 -16.78
CA THR A 176 -23.38 6.32 -16.75
C THR A 176 -23.90 6.67 -15.35
N GLY A 177 -24.74 7.71 -15.26
CA GLY A 177 -25.33 8.17 -14.01
C GLY A 177 -24.42 9.05 -13.14
N PHE A 178 -23.28 9.49 -13.67
CA PHE A 178 -22.33 10.42 -13.00
C PHE A 178 -22.00 11.65 -13.84
N TYR A 179 -22.74 11.88 -14.93
CA TYR A 179 -22.64 13.09 -15.74
C TYR A 179 -23.99 13.43 -16.38
N THR A 180 -24.14 14.70 -16.71
CA THR A 180 -25.13 15.26 -17.63
C THR A 180 -24.41 16.14 -18.65
N ASP A 181 -25.14 16.85 -19.51
CA ASP A 181 -24.53 17.76 -20.48
C ASP A 181 -23.69 18.87 -19.83
N ASN A 182 -24.11 19.35 -18.65
CA ASN A 182 -23.52 20.49 -17.96
C ASN A 182 -23.09 20.19 -16.53
N SER A 183 -23.20 18.95 -16.04
CA SER A 183 -22.83 18.60 -14.67
C SER A 183 -22.09 17.28 -14.58
N TRP A 184 -21.18 17.16 -13.61
CA TRP A 184 -20.34 15.99 -13.40
C TRP A 184 -20.23 15.69 -11.90
N LEU A 185 -20.46 14.43 -11.53
CA LEU A 185 -20.34 13.94 -10.17
C LEU A 185 -19.11 13.04 -10.04
N ASP A 186 -18.17 13.47 -9.20
CA ASP A 186 -17.04 12.66 -8.75
C ASP A 186 -17.25 12.22 -7.30
N ILE A 187 -17.66 10.96 -7.15
CA ILE A 187 -17.85 10.29 -5.87
C ILE A 187 -16.54 9.79 -5.23
N GLU A 188 -15.44 9.69 -5.98
CA GLU A 188 -14.16 9.24 -5.42
C GLU A 188 -13.46 10.39 -4.70
N ASP A 189 -13.55 11.59 -5.27
CA ASP A 189 -12.98 12.82 -4.73
C ASP A 189 -13.98 13.74 -4.02
N ASN A 190 -15.25 13.32 -3.94
CA ASN A 190 -16.33 14.02 -3.26
C ASN A 190 -16.58 15.44 -3.83
N CYS A 191 -16.57 15.53 -5.15
CA CYS A 191 -16.70 16.77 -5.92
C CYS A 191 -17.93 16.68 -6.84
N LEU A 192 -18.75 17.71 -6.84
CA LEU A 192 -19.86 17.89 -7.78
C LEU A 192 -19.63 19.20 -8.53
N ALA A 193 -19.61 19.15 -9.86
CA ALA A 193 -19.44 20.33 -10.70
C ALA A 193 -20.67 20.54 -11.60
N GLU A 194 -21.06 21.78 -11.84
CA GLU A 194 -22.11 22.17 -12.78
C GLU A 194 -21.75 23.48 -13.48
N ILE A 195 -22.09 23.60 -14.76
CA ILE A 195 -22.07 24.87 -15.48
C ILE A 195 -23.49 25.41 -15.53
N ASP A 196 -23.69 26.57 -14.93
CA ASP A 196 -24.94 27.33 -15.01
C ASP A 196 -24.64 28.80 -15.36
N ASN A 197 -25.34 29.36 -16.35
CA ASN A 197 -25.24 30.77 -16.73
C ASN A 197 -23.81 31.34 -16.80
N ASN A 198 -22.91 30.65 -17.52
CA ASN A 198 -21.50 31.02 -17.68
C ASN A 198 -20.67 31.04 -16.37
N THR A 199 -21.17 30.36 -15.34
CA THR A 199 -20.51 30.15 -14.06
C THR A 199 -20.29 28.66 -13.85
N LEU A 200 -19.05 28.28 -13.55
CA LEU A 200 -18.73 26.94 -13.09
C LEU A 200 -18.92 26.90 -11.57
N ARG A 201 -19.85 26.07 -11.13
CA ARG A 201 -20.21 25.83 -9.73
C ARG A 201 -19.55 24.53 -9.30
N VAL A 202 -18.76 24.58 -8.24
CA VAL A 202 -18.03 23.41 -7.72
C VAL A 202 -18.39 23.23 -6.26
N ALA A 203 -18.95 22.08 -5.91
CA ALA A 203 -19.33 21.74 -4.55
C ALA A 203 -18.51 20.58 -4.02
N LYS A 204 -17.81 20.78 -2.90
CA LYS A 204 -17.10 19.72 -2.18
C LYS A 204 -17.93 19.22 -1.01
N PHE A 205 -18.11 17.91 -0.90
CA PHE A 205 -18.95 17.29 0.13
C PHE A 205 -18.18 16.27 0.99
N ASP A 206 -18.72 15.97 2.17
CA ASP A 206 -18.14 14.98 3.08
C ASP A 206 -18.30 13.57 2.49
N LYS A 207 -17.23 12.77 2.56
CA LYS A 207 -17.21 11.34 2.22
C LYS A 207 -18.36 10.53 2.83
N LYS A 208 -18.83 10.89 4.03
CA LYS A 208 -19.98 10.24 4.69
C LYS A 208 -21.31 10.47 3.97
N LYS A 209 -21.38 11.47 3.08
CA LYS A 209 -22.58 11.88 2.35
C LYS A 209 -22.60 11.40 0.90
N VAL A 210 -21.55 10.69 0.44
CA VAL A 210 -21.42 10.18 -0.94
C VAL A 210 -22.68 9.44 -1.40
N ASP A 211 -23.18 8.48 -0.62
CA ASP A 211 -24.36 7.69 -0.99
C ASP A 211 -25.61 8.57 -1.17
N LYS A 212 -25.75 9.62 -0.35
CA LYS A 212 -26.86 10.58 -0.43
C LYS A 212 -26.73 11.48 -1.67
N VAL A 213 -25.54 12.03 -1.92
CA VAL A 213 -25.28 12.85 -3.12
C VAL A 213 -25.50 12.03 -4.38
N GLN A 214 -24.95 10.82 -4.44
CA GLN A 214 -25.10 9.90 -5.57
C GLN A 214 -26.57 9.57 -5.83
N ALA A 215 -27.35 9.27 -4.78
CA ALA A 215 -28.78 9.00 -4.94
C ALA A 215 -29.56 10.22 -5.49
N LEU A 216 -29.32 11.41 -4.94
CA LEU A 216 -29.99 12.64 -5.39
C LEU A 216 -29.61 13.03 -6.82
N TYR A 217 -28.31 12.94 -7.14
CA TYR A 217 -27.81 13.22 -8.48
C TYR A 217 -28.43 12.26 -9.51
N GLN A 218 -28.45 10.96 -9.21
CA GLN A 218 -29.02 9.94 -10.09
C GLN A 218 -30.55 10.02 -10.21
N SER A 219 -31.23 10.73 -9.30
CA SER A 219 -32.65 11.08 -9.43
C SER A 219 -32.91 12.40 -10.17
N ASN A 220 -31.89 12.99 -10.82
CA ASN A 220 -31.97 14.28 -11.51
C ASN A 220 -32.39 15.44 -10.58
N THR A 221 -32.02 15.38 -9.31
CA THR A 221 -32.22 16.51 -8.37
C THR A 221 -31.33 17.69 -8.79
N ALA A 222 -31.85 18.91 -8.69
CA ALA A 222 -31.11 20.12 -9.07
C ALA A 222 -29.85 20.31 -8.20
N PHE A 223 -28.77 20.87 -8.77
CA PHE A 223 -27.50 21.05 -8.07
C PHE A 223 -27.65 21.82 -6.75
N SER A 224 -28.39 22.93 -6.75
CA SER A 224 -28.62 23.76 -5.56
C SER A 224 -29.33 22.99 -4.43
N GLU A 225 -30.27 22.11 -4.80
CA GLU A 225 -30.97 21.24 -3.85
C GLU A 225 -30.03 20.17 -3.28
N ILE A 226 -29.15 19.59 -4.10
CA ILE A 226 -28.13 18.63 -3.66
C ILE A 226 -27.19 19.31 -2.65
N VAL A 227 -26.59 20.45 -3.03
CA VAL A 227 -25.65 21.23 -2.19
C VAL A 227 -26.30 21.57 -0.86
N SER A 228 -27.55 22.05 -0.87
CA SER A 228 -28.30 22.39 0.34
C SER A 228 -28.59 21.15 1.21
N ALA A 229 -29.02 20.04 0.59
CA ALA A 229 -29.36 18.81 1.29
C ALA A 229 -28.15 18.15 1.98
N VAL A 230 -26.94 18.39 1.48
CA VAL A 230 -25.70 17.89 2.08
C VAL A 230 -24.88 18.97 2.78
N LYS A 231 -25.30 20.23 2.76
CA LYS A 231 -24.54 21.38 3.29
C LYS A 231 -23.08 21.35 2.77
N ALA A 232 -22.93 21.22 1.46
CA ALA A 232 -21.62 21.24 0.80
C ALA A 232 -21.08 22.67 0.71
N GLU A 233 -19.75 22.80 0.71
CA GLU A 233 -19.10 24.07 0.42
C GLU A 233 -19.09 24.29 -1.10
N GLU A 234 -19.62 25.43 -1.53
CA GLU A 234 -19.77 25.77 -2.95
C GLU A 234 -18.80 26.89 -3.33
N THR A 235 -18.06 26.69 -4.42
CA THR A 235 -17.22 27.70 -5.07
C THR A 235 -17.85 28.07 -6.40
N LEU A 236 -18.06 29.37 -6.62
CA LEU A 236 -18.62 29.93 -7.84
C LEU A 236 -17.50 30.57 -8.66
N ILE A 237 -17.32 30.11 -9.90
CA ILE A 237 -16.23 30.54 -10.78
C ILE A 237 -16.83 31.17 -12.04
N PRO A 238 -16.80 32.50 -12.17
CA PRO A 238 -17.25 33.17 -13.39
C PRO A 238 -16.30 32.84 -14.54
N LEU A 239 -16.77 32.11 -15.57
CA LEU A 239 -15.91 31.64 -16.67
C LEU A 239 -15.36 32.80 -17.50
N THR A 240 -16.03 33.95 -17.51
CA THR A 240 -15.53 35.19 -18.13
C THR A 240 -14.30 35.79 -17.47
N LYS A 241 -14.01 35.43 -16.21
CA LYS A 241 -12.89 35.96 -15.44
C LYS A 241 -11.71 34.98 -15.35
N VAL A 242 -11.81 33.82 -16.00
CA VAL A 242 -10.75 32.81 -16.02
C VAL A 242 -9.54 33.35 -16.79
N THR A 243 -8.37 33.24 -16.17
CA THR A 243 -7.07 33.65 -16.73
C THR A 243 -6.24 32.45 -17.18
N LEU A 244 -6.40 31.30 -16.53
CA LEU A 244 -5.78 30.04 -16.90
C LEU A 244 -6.79 28.88 -16.81
N LEU A 245 -6.84 28.06 -17.85
CA LEU A 245 -7.44 26.72 -17.83
C LEU A 245 -6.37 25.73 -18.24
N GLU A 246 -6.05 24.74 -17.40
CA GLU A 246 -5.07 23.70 -17.71
C GLU A 246 -5.65 22.29 -17.52
N SER A 247 -5.45 21.41 -18.51
CA SER A 247 -5.76 19.99 -18.43
C SER A 247 -4.58 19.13 -18.83
N LYS A 248 -4.30 18.09 -18.04
CA LYS A 248 -3.26 17.09 -18.34
C LYS A 248 -3.93 15.78 -18.71
N HIS A 249 -3.57 15.15 -19.83
CA HIS A 249 -4.33 13.98 -20.31
C HIS A 249 -4.28 12.75 -19.38
N TYR A 250 -3.24 12.62 -18.55
CA TYR A 250 -3.13 11.56 -17.53
C TYR A 250 -3.86 11.82 -16.22
N LYS A 251 -4.26 13.06 -16.00
CA LYS A 251 -5.01 13.43 -14.82
C LYS A 251 -6.47 13.52 -15.18
N ASP A 252 -7.28 13.17 -14.21
CA ASP A 252 -8.72 13.31 -14.18
C ASP A 252 -9.13 14.64 -13.53
N GLU A 253 -8.24 15.64 -13.54
CA GLU A 253 -8.49 16.99 -13.02
C GLU A 253 -8.30 18.07 -14.09
N ILE A 254 -9.00 19.19 -13.91
CA ILE A 254 -8.80 20.46 -14.60
C ILE A 254 -8.38 21.50 -13.56
N SER A 255 -7.31 22.24 -13.83
CA SER A 255 -6.91 23.39 -13.03
C SER A 255 -7.48 24.66 -13.65
N LEU A 256 -8.09 25.52 -12.84
CA LEU A 256 -8.54 26.85 -13.24
C LEU A 256 -7.92 27.90 -12.34
N GLU A 257 -7.51 29.01 -12.94
CA GLU A 257 -7.15 30.24 -12.23
C GLU A 257 -8.07 31.37 -12.73
N TRP A 258 -8.54 32.20 -11.81
CA TRP A 258 -9.39 33.35 -12.15
C TRP A 258 -9.09 34.54 -11.25
N LEU A 259 -9.39 35.73 -11.76
CA LEU A 259 -9.27 36.98 -11.02
C LEU A 259 -10.64 37.43 -10.52
N ASP A 260 -10.75 37.79 -9.25
CA ASP A 260 -11.88 38.56 -8.73
C ASP A 260 -11.40 39.90 -8.18
N GLY A 261 -11.52 40.93 -9.01
CA GLY A 261 -10.87 42.22 -8.78
C GLY A 261 -9.36 42.08 -8.91
N GLU A 262 -8.62 42.34 -7.83
CA GLU A 262 -7.17 42.17 -7.76
C GLU A 262 -6.75 40.83 -7.11
N THR A 263 -7.71 40.02 -6.67
CA THR A 263 -7.41 38.75 -5.99
C THR A 263 -7.36 37.61 -7.01
N GLU A 264 -6.24 36.90 -7.03
CA GLU A 264 -6.07 35.68 -7.80
C GLU A 264 -6.58 34.47 -6.99
N HIS A 265 -7.30 33.60 -7.67
CA HIS A 265 -7.85 32.38 -7.09
C HIS A 265 -7.52 31.19 -7.99
N ASP A 266 -7.22 30.05 -7.39
CA ASP A 266 -6.99 28.79 -8.09
C ASP A 266 -7.88 27.66 -7.55
N ILE A 267 -8.25 26.72 -8.42
CA ILE A 267 -8.94 25.50 -8.03
C ILE A 267 -8.60 24.36 -8.97
N ARG A 268 -8.61 23.14 -8.41
CA ARG A 268 -8.58 21.90 -9.19
C ARG A 268 -9.92 21.20 -9.09
N VAL A 269 -10.57 21.00 -10.23
CA VAL A 269 -11.83 20.30 -10.36
C VAL A 269 -11.53 18.87 -10.77
N GLN A 270 -11.92 17.90 -9.93
CA GLN A 270 -11.71 16.47 -10.16
C GLN A 270 -12.94 15.85 -10.84
N PHE A 271 -12.69 14.87 -11.69
CA PHE A 271 -13.70 14.17 -12.47
C PHE A 271 -13.54 12.67 -12.31
N LEU A 272 -14.66 11.94 -12.29
CA LEU A 272 -14.66 10.50 -12.08
C LEU A 272 -13.85 9.70 -13.13
N SER A 273 -13.64 10.27 -14.32
CA SER A 273 -12.86 9.64 -15.39
C SER A 273 -12.25 10.68 -16.34
N VAL A 274 -11.24 10.25 -17.11
CA VAL A 274 -10.64 11.07 -18.18
C VAL A 274 -11.68 11.49 -19.24
N ALA A 275 -12.63 10.62 -19.57
CA ALA A 275 -13.69 10.93 -20.53
C ALA A 275 -14.66 12.02 -19.99
N ALA A 276 -15.02 11.93 -18.70
CA ALA A 276 -15.84 12.96 -18.06
C ALA A 276 -15.12 14.32 -18.03
N LYS A 277 -13.82 14.30 -17.73
CA LYS A 277 -12.96 15.48 -17.81
C LYS A 277 -12.89 16.05 -19.23
N GLU A 278 -12.68 15.22 -20.26
CA GLU A 278 -12.63 15.68 -21.66
C GLU A 278 -13.95 16.30 -22.10
N HIS A 279 -15.08 15.70 -21.72
CA HIS A 279 -16.39 16.26 -21.97
C HIS A 279 -16.59 17.61 -21.25
N ALA A 280 -16.23 17.70 -19.96
CA ALA A 280 -16.29 18.95 -19.22
C ALA A 280 -15.38 20.02 -19.80
N LEU A 281 -14.15 19.65 -20.18
CA LEU A 281 -13.17 20.55 -20.79
C LEU A 281 -13.72 21.17 -22.06
N ALA A 282 -14.34 20.37 -22.94
CA ALA A 282 -14.95 20.85 -24.18
C ALA A 282 -16.10 21.85 -23.93
N ARG A 283 -16.86 21.68 -22.84
CA ARG A 283 -17.94 22.60 -22.45
C ARG A 283 -17.37 23.90 -21.88
N ILE A 284 -16.44 23.80 -20.93
CA ILE A 284 -15.80 24.94 -20.27
C ILE A 284 -15.04 25.78 -21.30
N SER A 285 -14.28 25.16 -22.20
CA SER A 285 -13.45 25.87 -23.18
C SER A 285 -14.26 26.75 -24.12
N ASN A 286 -15.51 26.39 -24.43
CA ASN A 286 -16.39 27.17 -25.29
C ASN A 286 -16.96 28.43 -24.61
N LEU A 287 -16.82 28.50 -23.28
CA LEU A 287 -17.34 29.58 -22.44
C LEU A 287 -16.23 30.49 -21.90
N LEU A 288 -14.98 30.18 -22.23
CA LEU A 288 -13.82 30.97 -21.86
C LEU A 288 -13.77 32.31 -22.61
N PRO A 289 -13.05 33.31 -22.07
CA PRO A 289 -12.80 34.57 -22.77
C PRO A 289 -12.03 34.30 -24.08
N GLY A 290 -12.49 34.90 -25.18
CA GLY A 290 -11.82 34.78 -26.48
C GLY A 290 -10.38 35.34 -26.53
N ALA A 291 -9.94 36.05 -25.50
CA ALA A 291 -8.58 36.55 -25.34
C ALA A 291 -7.58 35.46 -24.92
N LEU A 292 -8.03 34.30 -24.43
CA LEU A 292 -7.13 33.22 -24.01
C LEU A 292 -6.61 32.44 -25.21
N ALA A 293 -5.28 32.31 -25.31
CA ALA A 293 -4.65 31.53 -26.37
C ALA A 293 -4.69 30.03 -26.04
N HIS A 294 -5.26 29.22 -26.94
CA HIS A 294 -5.25 27.77 -26.82
C HIS A 294 -3.90 27.17 -27.23
N ARG A 295 -3.31 26.34 -26.38
CA ARG A 295 -2.03 25.66 -26.61
C ARG A 295 -2.10 24.18 -26.22
N ILE A 296 -1.44 23.35 -27.03
CA ILE A 296 -1.23 21.93 -26.73
C ILE A 296 0.28 21.69 -26.69
N THR A 297 0.78 21.40 -25.49
CA THR A 297 2.22 21.22 -25.24
C THR A 297 2.50 19.77 -24.86
N PRO A 298 3.11 18.97 -25.77
CA PRO A 298 3.57 17.62 -25.42
C PRO A 298 4.87 17.71 -24.62
N LYS A 299 4.88 17.17 -23.39
CA LYS A 299 6.14 17.00 -22.65
C LYS A 299 6.98 15.88 -23.27
N THR A 300 8.28 15.92 -23.06
CA THR A 300 9.12 14.77 -23.44
C THR A 300 8.83 13.56 -22.53
N ARG A 301 9.13 12.34 -23.00
CA ARG A 301 8.97 11.10 -22.21
C ARG A 301 9.70 11.19 -20.87
N VAL A 302 10.93 11.70 -20.88
CA VAL A 302 11.76 11.86 -19.68
C VAL A 302 11.15 12.88 -18.71
N GLN A 303 10.74 14.05 -19.21
CA GLN A 303 10.09 15.07 -18.37
C GLN A 303 8.78 14.57 -17.74
N SER A 304 8.02 13.76 -18.50
CA SER A 304 6.77 13.18 -18.03
C SER A 304 7.00 12.15 -16.91
N ALA A 305 8.02 11.31 -17.07
CA ALA A 305 8.35 10.23 -16.14
C ALA A 305 9.18 10.67 -14.92
N LEU A 306 9.76 11.87 -14.94
CA LEU A 306 10.76 12.34 -13.96
C LEU A 306 10.34 12.14 -12.50
N ALA A 307 9.13 12.57 -12.13
CA ALA A 307 8.64 12.41 -10.75
C ALA A 307 8.53 10.93 -10.33
N GLY A 308 8.13 10.06 -11.27
CA GLY A 308 8.10 8.62 -11.05
C GLY A 308 9.51 8.03 -10.96
N ALA A 309 10.44 8.49 -11.80
CA ALA A 309 11.83 8.05 -11.75
C ALA A 309 12.50 8.41 -10.42
N ILE A 310 12.31 9.64 -9.92
CA ILE A 310 12.79 10.07 -8.61
C ILE A 310 12.22 9.17 -7.50
N GLY A 311 10.93 8.89 -7.53
CA GLY A 311 10.31 7.97 -6.56
C GLY A 311 10.91 6.57 -6.61
N VAL A 312 11.14 6.00 -7.79
CA VAL A 312 11.79 4.69 -7.93
C VAL A 312 13.21 4.72 -7.37
N ILE A 313 13.98 5.77 -7.65
CA ILE A 313 15.34 5.94 -7.12
C ILE A 313 15.32 6.00 -5.59
N ILE A 314 14.48 6.85 -5.00
CA ILE A 314 14.35 6.98 -3.54
C ILE A 314 13.94 5.64 -2.92
N GLY A 315 12.92 4.98 -3.48
CA GLY A 315 12.47 3.69 -2.98
C GLY A 315 13.56 2.61 -3.06
N THR A 316 14.35 2.61 -4.13
CA THR A 316 15.50 1.70 -4.29
C THR A 316 16.59 1.99 -3.25
N LEU A 317 16.88 3.27 -2.99
CA LEU A 317 17.82 3.68 -1.94
C LEU A 317 17.35 3.26 -0.55
N VAL A 318 16.05 3.36 -0.26
CA VAL A 318 15.47 2.91 1.01
C VAL A 318 15.54 1.38 1.14
N ILE A 319 15.28 0.62 0.07
CA ILE A 319 15.48 -0.84 0.07
C ILE A 319 16.96 -1.19 0.27
N ALA A 320 17.86 -0.51 -0.43
CA ALA A 320 19.30 -0.73 -0.28
C ALA A 320 19.75 -0.44 1.16
N ALA A 321 19.29 0.67 1.74
CA ALA A 321 19.51 0.99 3.14
C ALA A 321 18.92 -0.09 4.06
N ALA A 322 17.72 -0.61 3.80
CA ALA A 322 17.11 -1.68 4.58
C ALA A 322 17.90 -2.99 4.53
N ILE A 323 18.40 -3.37 3.35
CA ILE A 323 19.25 -4.56 3.17
C ILE A 323 20.60 -4.37 3.88
N LEU A 324 21.17 -3.16 3.83
CA LEU A 324 22.37 -2.80 4.60
C LEU A 324 22.07 -2.74 6.11
N TYR A 325 20.85 -2.41 6.52
CA TYR A 325 20.42 -2.30 7.92
C TYR A 325 19.94 -3.63 8.53
N GLN A 326 19.61 -4.62 7.70
CA GLN A 326 19.28 -6.01 8.06
C GLN A 326 20.39 -6.68 8.89
N PHE A 327 21.56 -6.05 8.92
CA PHE A 327 22.70 -6.41 9.72
C PHE A 327 22.68 -5.90 11.18
N SER A 328 21.78 -4.98 11.54
CA SER A 328 21.69 -4.39 12.90
C SER A 328 20.79 -5.15 13.90
N GLY A 329 20.08 -6.19 13.46
CA GLY A 329 19.29 -7.09 14.34
C GLY A 329 18.01 -6.50 14.95
N LYS A 330 17.60 -5.28 14.57
CA LYS A 330 16.34 -4.65 14.99
C LYS A 330 15.31 -4.75 13.86
N ASN A 331 14.02 -4.92 14.19
CA ASN A 331 12.86 -4.97 13.26
C ASN A 331 12.71 -3.74 12.32
N LEU A 332 13.61 -2.76 12.40
CA LEU A 332 13.62 -1.56 11.56
C LEU A 332 13.96 -1.88 10.09
N ASP A 333 14.78 -2.92 9.86
CA ASP A 333 15.14 -3.42 8.53
C ASP A 333 13.90 -3.82 7.72
N ILE A 334 12.98 -4.55 8.34
CA ILE A 334 11.73 -4.99 7.73
C ILE A 334 10.83 -3.78 7.43
N VAL A 335 10.78 -2.78 8.32
CA VAL A 335 9.99 -1.56 8.13
C VAL A 335 10.53 -0.72 6.97
N LEU A 336 11.85 -0.53 6.91
CA LEU A 336 12.50 0.22 5.84
C LEU A 336 12.37 -0.52 4.50
N PHE A 337 12.51 -1.85 4.48
CA PHE A 337 12.31 -2.64 3.27
C PHE A 337 10.89 -2.48 2.75
N ALA A 338 9.90 -2.62 3.63
CA ALA A 338 8.49 -2.41 3.28
C ALA A 338 8.22 -0.97 2.79
N LEU A 339 8.83 0.04 3.42
CA LEU A 339 8.71 1.44 3.02
C LEU A 339 9.32 1.70 1.64
N GLY A 340 10.51 1.17 1.36
CA GLY A 340 11.16 1.30 0.07
C GLY A 340 10.36 0.62 -1.04
N CYS A 341 9.85 -0.59 -0.80
CA CYS A 341 8.91 -1.25 -1.71
C CYS A 341 7.64 -0.43 -1.92
N LEU A 342 7.11 0.22 -0.88
CA LEU A 342 5.93 1.09 -0.97
C LEU A 342 6.19 2.32 -1.87
N ILE A 343 7.36 2.94 -1.77
CA ILE A 343 7.71 4.10 -2.60
C ILE A 343 7.85 3.68 -4.07
N ILE A 344 8.60 2.61 -4.37
CA ILE A 344 8.71 2.07 -5.74
C ILE A 344 7.33 1.71 -6.27
N TYR A 345 6.49 1.11 -5.43
CA TYR A 345 5.13 0.73 -5.78
C TYR A 345 4.29 1.91 -6.32
N PHE A 346 4.33 3.08 -5.68
CA PHE A 346 3.60 4.25 -6.18
C PHE A 346 4.25 4.90 -7.40
N ALA A 347 5.58 4.84 -7.49
CA ALA A 347 6.34 5.59 -8.46
C ALA A 347 6.51 4.86 -9.81
N LEU A 348 6.77 3.55 -9.79
CA LEU A 348 7.12 2.74 -10.95
C LEU A 348 6.00 2.68 -12.02
N PRO A 349 4.72 2.43 -11.66
CA PRO A 349 3.66 2.35 -12.66
C PRO A 349 3.43 3.69 -13.37
N SER A 350 3.50 4.79 -12.60
CA SER A 350 3.39 6.15 -13.11
C SER A 350 4.56 6.48 -14.05
N MET A 351 5.78 6.08 -13.68
CA MET A 351 6.97 6.24 -14.52
C MET A 351 6.81 5.51 -15.85
N ILE A 352 6.47 4.21 -15.83
CA ILE A 352 6.33 3.39 -17.04
C ILE A 352 5.23 3.94 -17.95
N ALA A 353 4.05 4.25 -17.40
CA ALA A 353 2.94 4.80 -18.19
C ALA A 353 3.36 6.08 -18.92
N ARG A 354 4.03 7.00 -18.20
CA ARG A 354 4.47 8.29 -18.75
C ARG A 354 5.70 8.21 -19.67
N LEU A 355 6.45 7.10 -19.64
CA LEU A 355 7.50 6.80 -20.62
C LEU A 355 6.91 6.29 -21.94
N ILE A 356 5.88 5.45 -21.86
CA ILE A 356 5.22 4.86 -23.03
C ILE A 356 4.43 5.92 -23.79
N ASP A 357 3.63 6.69 -23.06
CA ASP A 357 2.77 7.72 -23.62
C ASP A 357 3.06 9.02 -22.82
N PRO A 358 3.74 10.01 -23.41
CA PRO A 358 4.24 11.19 -22.68
C PRO A 358 3.13 12.22 -22.40
N THR A 359 3.22 12.93 -21.27
CA THR A 359 2.20 13.88 -20.79
C THR A 359 1.96 15.04 -21.77
N VAL A 360 0.84 15.02 -22.47
CA VAL A 360 0.25 16.17 -23.15
C VAL A 360 -0.48 17.07 -22.14
N VAL A 361 -0.16 18.36 -22.19
CA VAL A 361 -0.84 19.45 -21.45
C VAL A 361 -1.61 20.30 -22.45
N THR A 362 -2.89 20.52 -22.19
CA THR A 362 -3.74 21.44 -22.95
C THR A 362 -4.02 22.65 -22.07
N SER A 363 -3.77 23.85 -22.55
CA SER A 363 -3.95 25.08 -21.76
C SER A 363 -4.57 26.22 -22.55
N TRP A 364 -5.30 27.08 -21.84
CA TRP A 364 -5.77 28.39 -22.29
C TRP A 364 -5.25 29.43 -21.33
N SER A 365 -4.44 30.37 -21.81
CA SER A 365 -3.80 31.40 -20.97
C SER A 365 -3.73 32.74 -21.68
N THR A 366 -3.67 33.83 -20.91
CA THR A 366 -3.37 35.18 -21.43
C THR A 366 -1.91 35.33 -21.86
N GLU A 367 -1.00 34.52 -21.32
CA GLU A 367 0.41 34.55 -21.67
C GLU A 367 0.68 33.90 -23.03
N THR A 368 1.11 34.72 -23.99
CA THR A 368 1.98 34.28 -25.07
C THR A 368 3.37 33.99 -24.50
N ALA A 369 3.57 32.80 -23.91
CA ALA A 369 4.88 32.44 -23.39
C ALA A 369 5.89 32.18 -24.53
N SER A 370 7.01 32.90 -24.41
CA SER A 370 8.30 32.81 -25.09
C SER A 370 8.99 31.45 -24.95
#